data_AF-A0A1F2RTL7-F1
#
_entry.id   AF-A0A1F2RTL7-F1
#
_cell.length_a   1.000
_cell.length_b   1.000
_cell.length_c   1.000
_cell.angle_alpha   90.00
_cell.angle_beta   90.00
_cell.angle_gamma   90.00
#
_symmetry.space_group_name_H-M   'P 1'
#
loop_
_entity.id
_entity.type
_entity.pdbx_description
1 polymer ?
#
loop_
_entity_poly.entity_id
_entity_poly.type
_entity_poly.pdbx_seq_one_letter_code
_entity_poly.pdbx_strand_id
1 'polypeptide(L)'
;MAFRASIQSLLLASLLFCARPFWAANPPAPAPELLSMGRALLDEKASGQRQLLEKFAQQAPDELNSSLAYLLLGYDAFSKKQYTAASQNFKLADQSASLLRDTAEYYLALSEIEKGNPKSAAEVLQGFAARFPASPFAAPATLLYAETLLQLNRFADAIALLTSSTVTLPQPDAAMLLGEAFEKDGQLLPAVAQYREVYYSYPASSQADLAEKRLNSLRTRLGSKYPDTNHDQRIVRAERLSAANQWSDAGREFQLLSALAQGEQKQSYLLRMGAAQYRARATWPSLSTLQKLKLTIPDEEAERLFTLAALFRRLGRNKDVEGYVQQLAEKHPQSKWYAEALFLAANQALAANELETADRYYRLVYKVFPSGEIAAISHWKVSWYAFRQRRLDEASRLFDEHLRTFSDSPQVSAALYWRGRLLERESAAAAAACYRKLVDTFPNFYYGLKARQRLEELPKPLSSPGPAASLPFDNIHRPSAASPANNVPVTRWEANLTRIRLLESAWLIDLAIEEVQTVIAQDSAASVLGPVLARLESNRGHHHIALRYGKRYVTSYYSRDLKELSRPVWETLFPLPYWADIQKNANASKLDAYVVAGLIRQESEFNPTARSRSNARGLMQLLPSTAR
;
A
#
# COMPACT_ATOMS: atom_id res chain seq x y z
N MET A 1 18.66 45.03 23.33
CA MET A 1 18.65 43.88 24.26
C MET A 1 17.59 42.89 23.75
N ALA A 2 17.96 42.05 22.79
CA ALA A 2 18.47 40.68 22.99
C ALA A 2 17.31 39.66 23.01
N PHE A 3 16.94 39.12 21.84
CA PHE A 3 17.34 37.78 21.34
C PHE A 3 16.58 36.62 21.99
N ARG A 4 15.48 36.19 21.37
CA ARG A 4 14.97 34.81 21.38
C ARG A 4 14.36 34.50 20.01
N ALA A 5 15.23 34.18 19.07
CA ALA A 5 14.90 33.66 17.75
C ALA A 5 15.05 32.13 17.73
N SER A 6 14.04 31.46 17.18
CA SER A 6 14.03 30.18 16.46
C SER A 6 15.15 29.15 16.70
N ILE A 7 14.83 28.07 17.41
CA ILE A 7 15.60 26.80 17.42
C ILE A 7 14.66 25.60 17.16
N GLN A 8 13.81 25.67 16.11
CA GLN A 8 13.01 24.50 15.68
C GLN A 8 13.04 24.24 14.17
N SER A 9 13.92 24.91 13.41
CA SER A 9 13.90 24.86 11.93
C SER A 9 15.19 24.32 11.28
N LEU A 10 16.09 23.69 12.03
CA LEU A 10 17.45 23.36 11.55
C LEU A 10 17.85 21.88 11.61
N LEU A 11 16.93 20.94 11.86
CA LEU A 11 17.27 19.51 12.01
C LEU A 11 16.80 18.58 10.88
N LEU A 12 16.30 19.10 9.75
CA LEU A 12 15.78 18.26 8.66
C LEU A 12 16.43 18.44 7.27
N ALA A 13 17.50 19.23 7.14
CA ALA A 13 18.07 19.54 5.82
C ALA A 13 19.58 19.31 5.65
N SER A 14 20.28 18.69 6.60
CA SER A 14 21.76 18.57 6.57
C SER A 14 22.34 17.17 6.74
N LEU A 15 21.54 16.10 6.64
CA LEU A 15 22.03 14.72 6.86
C LEU A 15 22.33 13.91 5.57
N LEU A 16 22.56 14.57 4.43
CA LEU A 16 23.00 13.89 3.19
C LEU A 16 24.32 14.39 2.58
N PHE A 17 25.03 15.35 3.17
CA PHE A 17 26.41 15.68 2.74
C PHE A 17 27.30 16.09 3.94
N CYS A 18 28.25 15.20 4.24
CA CYS A 18 29.52 15.33 4.97
C CYS A 18 29.68 16.37 6.11
N ALA A 19 29.87 15.85 7.34
CA ALA A 19 30.89 16.34 8.29
C ALA A 19 31.30 15.24 9.30
N ARG A 20 32.59 14.90 9.34
CA ARG A 20 33.32 14.12 10.38
C ARG A 20 34.34 15.08 11.03
N PRO A 21 35.00 14.79 12.19
CA PRO A 21 35.20 13.50 12.89
C PRO A 21 34.97 13.52 14.44
N PHE A 22 34.87 12.37 15.14
CA PHE A 22 35.99 11.74 15.87
C PHE A 22 35.76 10.22 16.09
N TRP A 23 36.77 9.41 15.70
CA TRP A 23 37.05 7.99 16.00
C TRP A 23 35.98 6.91 15.73
N ALA A 24 35.78 6.63 14.44
CA ALA A 24 35.76 5.27 13.90
C ALA A 24 36.32 5.37 12.47
N ALA A 25 37.20 4.46 12.04
CA ALA A 25 37.70 4.45 10.66
C ALA A 25 36.52 4.61 9.69
N ASN A 26 36.68 5.41 8.62
CA ASN A 26 35.68 5.39 7.54
C ASN A 26 35.55 3.92 7.11
N PRO A 27 34.34 3.32 7.03
CA PRO A 27 34.23 2.05 6.37
C PRO A 27 34.83 2.21 4.97
N PRO A 28 35.65 1.26 4.49
CA PRO A 28 36.29 1.37 3.18
C PRO A 28 35.22 1.65 2.12
N ALA A 29 35.44 2.69 1.31
CA ALA A 29 34.53 3.06 0.25
C ALA A 29 34.80 2.15 -0.96
N PRO A 30 33.77 1.49 -1.51
CA PRO A 30 33.93 0.69 -2.72
C PRO A 30 34.45 1.50 -3.90
N ALA A 31 35.18 0.84 -4.80
CA ALA A 31 35.72 1.45 -6.00
C ALA A 31 34.58 1.97 -6.92
N PRO A 32 34.59 3.24 -7.36
CA PRO A 32 33.55 3.78 -8.24
C PRO A 32 33.38 3.00 -9.55
N GLU A 33 34.43 2.35 -10.05
CA GLU A 33 34.37 1.55 -11.26
C GLU A 33 33.41 0.36 -11.12
N LEU A 34 33.28 -0.21 -9.92
CA LEU A 34 32.42 -1.37 -9.66
C LEU A 34 30.95 -1.09 -9.97
N LEU A 35 30.47 0.11 -9.64
CA LEU A 35 29.10 0.54 -9.92
C LEU A 35 28.84 0.54 -11.43
N SER A 36 29.79 1.10 -12.20
CA SER A 36 29.69 1.18 -13.65
C SER A 36 29.75 -0.20 -14.31
N MET A 37 30.63 -1.08 -13.84
CA MET A 37 30.74 -2.45 -14.32
C MET A 37 29.48 -3.27 -13.99
N GLY A 38 28.94 -3.13 -12.78
CA GLY A 38 27.71 -3.80 -12.37
C GLY A 38 26.50 -3.37 -13.19
N ARG A 39 26.35 -2.07 -13.44
CA ARG A 39 25.30 -1.54 -14.32
C ARG A 39 25.43 -2.07 -15.74
N ALA A 40 26.64 -2.03 -16.29
CA ALA A 40 26.89 -2.52 -17.65
C ALA A 40 26.64 -4.04 -17.78
N LEU A 41 26.90 -4.81 -16.72
CA LEU A 41 26.70 -6.25 -16.68
C LEU A 41 25.22 -6.65 -16.55
N LEU A 42 24.50 -6.07 -15.58
CA LEU A 42 23.13 -6.49 -15.24
C LEU A 42 22.05 -5.82 -16.10
N ASP A 43 22.20 -4.52 -16.40
CA ASP A 43 21.15 -3.74 -17.10
C ASP A 43 21.43 -3.61 -18.59
N GLU A 44 22.63 -3.16 -18.96
CA GLU A 44 22.97 -2.88 -20.36
C GLU A 44 23.35 -4.15 -21.14
N LYS A 45 23.68 -5.22 -20.41
CA LYS A 45 24.11 -6.53 -20.96
C LYS A 45 25.27 -6.38 -21.94
N ALA A 46 26.20 -5.48 -21.64
CA ALA A 46 27.33 -5.18 -22.52
C ALA A 46 28.30 -6.38 -22.61
N SER A 47 28.70 -6.72 -23.83
CA SER A 47 29.64 -7.82 -24.09
C SER A 47 31.02 -7.54 -23.47
N GLY A 48 31.64 -8.55 -22.84
CA GLY A 48 32.99 -8.44 -22.29
C GLY A 48 33.09 -7.88 -20.86
N GLN A 49 32.00 -7.30 -20.32
CA GLN A 49 31.99 -6.74 -18.95
C GLN A 49 32.30 -7.78 -17.88
N ARG A 50 31.85 -9.03 -18.08
CA ARG A 50 32.14 -10.12 -17.16
C ARG A 50 33.64 -10.38 -17.02
N GLN A 51 34.39 -10.38 -18.13
CA GLN A 51 35.84 -10.60 -18.10
C GLN A 51 36.57 -9.44 -17.44
N LEU A 52 36.09 -8.21 -17.63
CA LEU A 52 36.63 -7.03 -16.93
C LEU A 52 36.39 -7.13 -15.43
N LEU A 53 35.19 -7.55 -15.02
CA LEU A 53 34.86 -7.72 -13.61
C LEU A 53 35.62 -8.89 -12.98
N GLU A 54 35.84 -10.00 -13.69
CA GLU A 54 36.68 -11.12 -13.24
C GLU A 54 38.13 -10.67 -13.01
N LYS A 55 38.70 -9.88 -13.93
CA LYS A 55 40.03 -9.30 -13.75
C LYS A 55 40.08 -8.33 -12.57
N PHE A 56 39.06 -7.47 -12.44
CA PHE A 56 38.94 -6.56 -11.31
C PHE A 56 38.86 -7.32 -9.99
N ALA A 57 38.07 -8.38 -9.90
CA ALA A 57 37.93 -9.20 -8.69
C ALA A 57 39.28 -9.82 -8.25
N GLN A 58 40.09 -10.27 -9.21
CA GLN A 58 41.42 -10.86 -8.97
C GLN A 58 42.49 -9.84 -8.61
N GLN A 59 42.37 -8.61 -9.14
CA GLN A 59 43.35 -7.52 -8.98
C GLN A 59 42.85 -6.43 -8.02
N ALA A 60 41.79 -6.71 -7.26
CA ALA A 60 41.11 -5.73 -6.44
C ALA A 60 42.08 -5.12 -5.41
N PRO A 61 41.95 -3.81 -5.12
CA PRO A 61 42.85 -3.11 -4.21
C PRO A 61 42.73 -3.59 -2.75
N ASP A 62 41.58 -4.18 -2.41
CA ASP A 62 41.29 -4.72 -1.08
C ASP A 62 40.30 -5.90 -1.16
N GLU A 63 40.17 -6.61 -0.05
CA GLU A 63 39.26 -7.76 0.09
C GLU A 63 37.79 -7.39 -0.09
N LEU A 64 37.39 -6.15 0.27
CA LEU A 64 36.00 -5.71 0.14
C LEU A 64 35.60 -5.62 -1.33
N ASN A 65 36.41 -4.94 -2.15
CA ASN A 65 36.17 -4.80 -3.58
C ASN A 65 36.23 -6.16 -4.30
N SER A 66 37.15 -7.05 -3.89
CA SER A 66 37.21 -8.42 -4.41
C SER A 66 35.92 -9.18 -4.09
N SER A 67 35.48 -9.16 -2.82
CA SER A 67 34.26 -9.84 -2.38
C SER A 67 33.01 -9.30 -3.07
N LEU A 68 32.86 -7.98 -3.21
CA LEU A 68 31.72 -7.38 -3.92
C LEU A 68 31.71 -7.74 -5.41
N ALA A 69 32.88 -7.77 -6.07
CA ALA A 69 32.98 -8.17 -7.46
C ALA A 69 32.61 -9.64 -7.66
N TYR A 70 33.07 -10.54 -6.78
CA TYR A 70 32.66 -11.94 -6.81
C TYR A 70 31.18 -12.15 -6.45
N LEU A 71 30.62 -11.35 -5.54
CA LEU A 71 29.20 -11.37 -5.23
C LEU A 71 28.37 -11.00 -6.46
N LEU A 72 28.77 -9.95 -7.18
CA LEU A 72 28.15 -9.52 -8.44
C LEU A 72 28.28 -10.57 -9.55
N LEU A 73 29.46 -11.17 -9.74
CA LEU A 73 29.67 -12.26 -10.69
C LEU A 73 28.81 -13.48 -10.37
N GLY A 74 28.72 -13.83 -9.08
CA GLY A 74 27.86 -14.92 -8.59
C GLY A 74 26.39 -14.63 -8.86
N TYR A 75 25.93 -13.41 -8.58
CA TYR A 75 24.55 -12.99 -8.81
C TYR A 75 24.18 -12.99 -10.30
N ASP A 76 25.05 -12.47 -11.17
CA ASP A 76 24.88 -12.55 -12.63
C ASP A 76 24.77 -14.01 -13.09
N ALA A 77 25.69 -14.87 -12.67
CA ALA A 77 25.68 -16.29 -13.01
C ALA A 77 24.41 -17.00 -12.51
N PHE A 78 23.96 -16.69 -11.29
CA PHE A 78 22.73 -17.23 -10.72
C PHE A 78 21.50 -16.83 -11.54
N SER A 79 21.39 -15.54 -11.90
CA SER A 79 20.27 -15.04 -12.74
C SER A 79 20.21 -15.70 -14.12
N LYS A 80 21.37 -16.12 -14.66
CA LYS A 80 21.52 -16.84 -15.93
C LYS A 80 21.42 -18.37 -15.77
N LYS A 81 21.07 -18.87 -14.58
CA LYS A 81 20.99 -20.31 -14.24
C LYS A 81 22.32 -21.07 -14.42
N GLN A 82 23.44 -20.37 -14.34
CA GLN A 82 24.79 -20.94 -14.42
C GLN A 82 25.28 -21.32 -13.01
N TYR A 83 24.56 -22.22 -12.35
CA TYR A 83 24.68 -22.46 -10.92
C TYR A 83 26.06 -22.94 -10.46
N THR A 84 26.80 -23.68 -11.30
CA THR A 84 28.18 -24.08 -11.00
C THR A 84 29.11 -22.87 -10.89
N ALA A 85 29.03 -21.95 -11.85
CA ALA A 85 29.81 -20.71 -11.81
C ALA A 85 29.33 -19.80 -10.66
N ALA A 86 28.02 -19.74 -10.42
CA ALA A 86 27.45 -18.97 -9.31
C ALA A 86 28.01 -19.46 -7.97
N SER A 87 27.93 -20.76 -7.69
CA SER A 87 28.49 -21.39 -6.48
C SER A 87 29.98 -21.09 -6.29
N GLN A 88 30.80 -21.18 -7.36
CA GLN A 88 32.23 -20.87 -7.29
C GLN A 88 32.47 -19.40 -6.90
N ASN A 89 31.76 -18.47 -7.53
CA ASN A 89 31.90 -17.04 -7.24
C ASN A 89 31.39 -16.69 -5.83
N PHE A 90 30.28 -17.27 -5.36
CA PHE A 90 29.81 -17.03 -4.00
C PHE A 90 30.76 -17.59 -2.94
N LYS A 91 31.42 -18.73 -3.19
CA LYS A 91 32.49 -19.24 -2.32
C LYS A 91 33.68 -18.28 -2.24
N LEU A 92 34.02 -17.59 -3.33
CA LEU A 92 35.08 -16.57 -3.34
C LEU A 92 34.62 -15.30 -2.62
N ALA A 93 33.35 -14.91 -2.78
CA ALA A 93 32.78 -13.75 -2.08
C ALA A 93 32.75 -13.94 -0.54
N ASP A 94 32.51 -15.17 -0.07
CA ASP A 94 32.45 -15.57 1.36
C ASP A 94 33.82 -15.54 2.08
N GLN A 95 34.94 -15.43 1.35
CA GLN A 95 36.28 -15.49 1.95
C GLN A 95 36.67 -14.25 2.77
N SER A 96 35.90 -13.17 2.68
CA SER A 96 36.16 -11.93 3.42
C SER A 96 35.20 -11.78 4.61
N ALA A 97 35.64 -11.11 5.67
CA ALA A 97 34.77 -10.68 6.77
C ALA A 97 33.85 -9.51 6.37
N SER A 98 33.30 -9.53 5.15
CA SER A 98 32.44 -8.47 4.64
C SER A 98 31.09 -8.47 5.34
N LEU A 99 30.48 -7.28 5.42
CA LEU A 99 29.13 -7.12 5.92
C LEU A 99 28.07 -7.82 5.06
N LEU A 100 28.41 -8.44 3.93
CA LEU A 100 27.49 -9.12 3.01
C LEU A 100 27.73 -10.64 2.92
N ARG A 101 28.49 -11.20 3.86
CA ARG A 101 28.79 -12.63 3.93
C ARG A 101 27.53 -13.51 3.94
N ASP A 102 26.52 -13.09 4.69
CA ASP A 102 25.19 -13.71 4.74
C ASP A 102 24.54 -13.82 3.35
N THR A 103 24.73 -12.79 2.51
CA THR A 103 24.21 -12.75 1.15
C THR A 103 24.92 -13.78 0.27
N ALA A 104 26.26 -13.84 0.35
CA ALA A 104 27.04 -14.83 -0.38
C ALA A 104 26.67 -16.26 0.01
N GLU A 105 26.54 -16.55 1.31
CA GLU A 105 26.16 -17.88 1.80
C GLU A 105 24.73 -18.28 1.41
N TYR A 106 23.76 -17.36 1.49
CA TYR A 106 22.38 -17.64 1.09
C TYR A 106 22.28 -18.02 -0.39
N TYR A 107 22.91 -17.24 -1.28
CA TYR A 107 22.91 -17.52 -2.71
C TYR A 107 23.81 -18.70 -3.09
N LEU A 108 24.86 -18.99 -2.32
CA LEU A 108 25.63 -20.23 -2.45
C LEU A 108 24.73 -21.45 -2.18
N ALA A 109 23.96 -21.43 -1.09
CA ALA A 109 23.05 -22.51 -0.76
C ALA A 109 21.98 -22.73 -1.85
N LEU A 110 21.35 -21.65 -2.33
CA LEU A 110 20.43 -21.71 -3.47
C LEU A 110 21.09 -22.32 -4.72
N SER A 111 22.32 -21.91 -5.03
CA SER A 111 23.06 -22.44 -6.17
C SER A 111 23.38 -23.94 -6.02
N GLU A 112 23.72 -24.40 -4.82
CA GLU A 112 23.98 -25.83 -4.56
C GLU A 112 22.70 -26.68 -4.66
N ILE A 113 21.54 -26.18 -4.21
CA ILE A 113 20.24 -26.86 -4.37
C ILE A 113 19.91 -27.02 -5.85
N GLU A 114 20.00 -25.94 -6.62
CA GLU A 114 19.70 -25.95 -8.06
C GLU A 114 20.66 -26.81 -8.89
N LYS A 115 21.88 -27.05 -8.39
CA LYS A 115 22.83 -28.01 -8.96
C LYS A 115 22.49 -29.47 -8.63
N GLY A 116 21.52 -29.73 -7.75
CA GLY A 116 21.22 -31.05 -7.23
C GLY A 116 22.16 -31.52 -6.12
N ASN A 117 22.75 -30.58 -5.37
CA ASN A 117 23.66 -30.87 -4.25
C ASN A 117 23.09 -30.37 -2.89
N PRO A 118 21.96 -30.93 -2.43
CA PRO A 118 21.31 -30.49 -1.18
C PRO A 118 22.19 -30.72 0.05
N LYS A 119 23.14 -31.67 0.01
CA LYS A 119 24.08 -31.88 1.12
C LYS A 119 24.98 -30.66 1.35
N SER A 120 25.59 -30.13 0.28
CA SER A 120 26.42 -28.92 0.40
C SER A 120 25.60 -27.69 0.79
N ALA A 121 24.35 -27.58 0.31
CA ALA A 121 23.46 -26.52 0.73
C ALA A 121 23.13 -26.59 2.23
N ALA A 122 22.84 -27.78 2.74
CA ALA A 122 22.58 -28.00 4.17
C ALA A 122 23.78 -27.62 5.05
N GLU A 123 25.01 -27.91 4.60
CA GLU A 123 26.24 -27.53 5.31
C GLU A 123 26.39 -26.00 5.39
N VAL A 124 26.09 -25.27 4.32
CA VAL A 124 26.13 -23.80 4.30
C VAL A 124 25.03 -23.19 5.17
N LEU A 125 23.82 -23.74 5.11
CA LEU A 125 22.66 -23.19 5.83
C LEU A 125 22.65 -23.52 7.33
N GLN A 126 23.42 -24.52 7.76
CA GLN A 126 23.45 -24.93 9.15
C GLN A 126 23.86 -23.76 10.07
N GLY A 127 22.99 -23.43 11.02
CA GLY A 127 23.21 -22.33 11.97
C GLY A 127 23.18 -20.93 11.34
N PHE A 128 22.71 -20.76 10.10
CA PHE A 128 22.71 -19.47 9.40
C PHE A 128 22.04 -18.36 10.22
N ALA A 129 20.80 -18.58 10.70
CA ALA A 129 20.07 -17.57 11.47
C ALA A 129 20.73 -17.23 12.82
N ALA A 130 21.49 -18.16 13.41
CA ALA A 130 22.26 -17.90 14.63
C ALA A 130 23.54 -17.08 14.34
N ARG A 131 24.17 -17.31 13.18
CA ARG A 131 25.35 -16.57 12.73
C ARG A 131 25.00 -15.16 12.22
N PHE A 132 23.84 -15.01 11.58
CA PHE A 132 23.37 -13.76 10.96
C PHE A 132 21.94 -13.39 11.39
N PRO A 133 21.67 -13.15 12.70
CA PRO A 133 20.32 -12.92 13.20
C PRO A 133 19.66 -11.64 12.67
N ALA A 134 20.46 -10.65 12.24
CA ALA A 134 19.99 -9.40 11.65
C ALA A 134 19.93 -9.43 10.11
N SER A 135 20.26 -10.55 9.48
CA SER A 135 20.22 -10.68 8.01
C SER A 135 18.78 -10.68 7.51
N PRO A 136 18.49 -10.04 6.35
CA PRO A 136 17.20 -10.20 5.69
C PRO A 136 16.92 -11.65 5.30
N PHE A 137 17.97 -12.44 5.12
CA PHE A 137 17.88 -13.86 4.75
C PHE A 137 17.73 -14.79 5.95
N ALA A 138 17.72 -14.33 7.20
CA ALA A 138 17.69 -15.24 8.36
C ALA A 138 16.45 -16.17 8.36
N ALA A 139 15.26 -15.61 8.15
CA ALA A 139 14.04 -16.41 8.05
C ALA A 139 13.94 -17.19 6.72
N PRO A 140 14.21 -16.58 5.54
CA PRO A 140 14.28 -17.32 4.27
C PRO A 140 15.27 -18.50 4.27
N ALA A 141 16.46 -18.32 4.83
CA ALA A 141 17.48 -19.38 4.96
C ALA A 141 17.02 -20.49 5.90
N THR A 142 16.27 -20.16 6.96
CA THR A 142 15.71 -21.19 7.87
C THR A 142 14.68 -22.07 7.16
N LEU A 143 13.79 -21.46 6.35
CA LEU A 143 12.85 -22.21 5.52
C LEU A 143 13.57 -23.04 4.45
N LEU A 144 14.53 -22.43 3.74
CA LEU A 144 15.34 -23.13 2.74
C LEU A 144 16.11 -24.31 3.34
N TYR A 145 16.60 -24.17 4.58
CA TYR A 145 17.28 -25.25 5.28
C TYR A 145 16.31 -26.38 5.63
N ALA A 146 15.12 -26.06 6.13
CA ALA A 146 14.09 -27.06 6.38
C ALA A 146 13.69 -27.80 5.09
N GLU A 147 13.47 -27.10 3.97
CA GLU A 147 13.21 -27.73 2.66
C GLU A 147 14.34 -28.66 2.23
N THR A 148 15.59 -28.22 2.40
CA THR A 148 16.79 -29.01 2.09
C THR A 148 16.87 -30.28 2.96
N LEU A 149 16.54 -30.17 4.25
CA LEU A 149 16.46 -31.32 5.15
C LEU A 149 15.38 -32.32 4.70
N LEU A 150 14.23 -31.85 4.21
CA LEU A 150 13.20 -32.72 3.64
C LEU A 150 13.69 -33.45 2.37
N GLN A 151 14.47 -32.79 1.50
CA GLN A 151 15.09 -33.43 0.33
C GLN A 151 16.10 -34.51 0.73
N LEU A 152 16.78 -34.32 1.87
CA LEU A 152 17.74 -35.27 2.44
C LEU A 152 17.07 -36.36 3.32
N ASN A 153 15.74 -36.43 3.36
CA ASN A 153 14.95 -37.32 4.23
C ASN A 153 15.23 -37.16 5.73
N ARG A 154 15.70 -35.98 6.16
CA ARG A 154 15.96 -35.63 7.57
C ARG A 154 14.73 -34.94 8.18
N PHE A 155 13.61 -35.64 8.22
CA PHE A 155 12.31 -35.05 8.58
C PHE A 155 12.24 -34.56 10.04
N ALA A 156 12.74 -35.35 10.99
CA ALA A 156 12.80 -34.96 12.40
C ALA A 156 13.63 -33.67 12.63
N ASP A 157 14.74 -33.51 11.91
CA ASP A 157 15.57 -32.30 11.98
C ASP A 157 14.84 -31.08 11.41
N ALA A 158 14.11 -31.25 10.31
CA ALA A 158 13.29 -30.18 9.73
C ALA A 158 12.17 -29.75 10.69
N ILE A 159 11.50 -30.71 11.34
CA ILE A 159 10.48 -30.44 12.36
C ILE A 159 11.11 -29.66 13.52
N ALA A 160 12.24 -30.12 14.07
CA ALA A 160 12.91 -29.47 15.18
C ALA A 160 13.34 -28.04 14.82
N LEU A 161 13.89 -27.82 13.63
CA LEU A 161 14.29 -26.50 13.14
C LEU A 161 13.10 -25.53 13.06
N LEU A 162 11.99 -25.97 12.49
CA LEU A 162 10.81 -25.12 12.28
C LEU A 162 10.05 -24.83 13.59
N THR A 163 10.06 -25.75 14.56
CA THR A 163 9.41 -25.55 15.86
C THR A 163 10.25 -24.77 16.86
N SER A 164 11.59 -24.79 16.74
CA SER A 164 12.52 -24.11 17.65
C SER A 164 13.20 -22.87 17.06
N SER A 165 12.71 -22.37 15.92
CA SER A 165 13.29 -21.20 15.25
C SER A 165 13.35 -19.98 16.17
N THR A 166 14.54 -19.37 16.27
CA THR A 166 14.76 -18.13 17.02
C THR A 166 14.35 -16.88 16.25
N VAL A 167 14.15 -17.01 14.93
CA VAL A 167 13.66 -15.95 14.06
C VAL A 167 12.18 -16.17 13.72
N THR A 168 11.44 -15.07 13.56
CA THR A 168 10.04 -15.13 13.13
C THR A 168 9.96 -15.58 11.68
N LEU A 169 9.42 -16.78 11.46
CA LEU A 169 9.27 -17.35 10.12
C LEU A 169 8.01 -16.81 9.42
N PRO A 170 8.08 -16.51 8.11
CA PRO A 170 6.93 -16.02 7.37
C PRO A 170 5.85 -17.11 7.27
N GLN A 171 4.61 -16.72 7.57
CA GLN A 171 3.42 -17.56 7.43
C GLN A 171 2.64 -17.14 6.18
N PRO A 172 2.00 -18.09 5.46
CA PRO A 172 1.79 -19.51 5.81
C PRO A 172 2.92 -20.48 5.41
N ASP A 173 4.02 -20.01 4.82
CA ASP A 173 5.07 -20.89 4.27
C ASP A 173 5.66 -21.83 5.33
N ALA A 174 5.96 -21.30 6.52
CA ALA A 174 6.48 -22.10 7.63
C ALA A 174 5.51 -23.20 8.09
N ALA A 175 4.22 -22.88 8.25
CA ALA A 175 3.21 -23.88 8.64
C ALA A 175 3.00 -24.93 7.53
N MET A 176 3.00 -24.51 6.25
CA MET A 176 2.90 -25.45 5.13
C MET A 176 4.07 -26.43 5.13
N LEU A 177 5.29 -25.93 5.28
CA LEU A 177 6.51 -26.73 5.29
C LEU A 177 6.59 -27.65 6.52
N LEU A 178 6.15 -27.17 7.69
CA LEU A 178 6.06 -27.98 8.90
C LEU A 178 5.02 -29.10 8.76
N GLY A 179 3.89 -28.83 8.11
CA GLY A 179 2.90 -29.85 7.76
C GLY A 179 3.46 -30.93 6.85
N GLU A 180 4.24 -30.56 5.83
CA GLU A 180 4.92 -31.50 4.95
C GLU A 180 5.96 -32.33 5.70
N ALA A 181 6.73 -31.71 6.60
CA ALA A 181 7.71 -32.39 7.42
C ALA A 181 7.07 -33.47 8.31
N PHE A 182 5.99 -33.13 9.02
CA PHE A 182 5.22 -34.09 9.81
C PHE A 182 4.60 -35.21 8.95
N GLU A 183 4.07 -34.89 7.77
CA GLU A 183 3.47 -35.89 6.90
C GLU A 183 4.50 -36.91 6.40
N LYS A 184 5.70 -36.44 6.00
CA LYS A 184 6.80 -37.30 5.54
C LYS A 184 7.42 -38.12 6.68
N ASP A 185 7.45 -37.58 7.90
CA ASP A 185 7.86 -38.29 9.11
C ASP A 185 6.83 -39.34 9.59
N GLY A 186 5.63 -39.34 9.00
CA GLY A 186 4.53 -40.27 9.36
C GLY A 186 3.63 -39.77 10.49
N GLN A 187 3.88 -38.57 11.02
CA GLN A 187 3.08 -37.92 12.06
C GLN A 187 1.84 -37.22 11.48
N LEU A 188 0.83 -38.03 11.10
CA LEU A 188 -0.31 -37.54 10.32
C LEU A 188 -1.21 -36.54 11.06
N LEU A 189 -1.42 -36.69 12.37
CA LEU A 189 -2.27 -35.77 13.14
C LEU A 189 -1.62 -34.38 13.30
N PRO A 190 -0.33 -34.27 13.67
CA PRO A 190 0.40 -33.00 13.57
C PRO A 190 0.38 -32.38 12.18
N ALA A 191 0.53 -33.18 11.10
CA ALA A 191 0.43 -32.67 9.74
C ALA A 191 -0.94 -32.05 9.44
N VAL A 192 -2.03 -32.71 9.85
CA VAL A 192 -3.39 -32.17 9.73
C VAL A 192 -3.53 -30.84 10.46
N ALA A 193 -2.97 -30.71 11.67
CA ALA A 193 -3.04 -29.46 12.43
C ALA A 193 -2.39 -28.29 11.67
N GLN A 194 -1.21 -28.49 11.09
CA GLN A 194 -0.50 -27.46 10.35
C GLN A 194 -1.19 -27.10 9.02
N TYR A 195 -1.64 -28.08 8.25
CA TYR A 195 -2.38 -27.78 7.02
C TYR A 195 -3.73 -27.11 7.30
N ARG A 196 -4.39 -27.40 8.44
CA ARG A 196 -5.59 -26.68 8.87
C ARG A 196 -5.28 -25.22 9.20
N GLU A 197 -4.17 -24.96 9.87
CA GLU A 197 -3.73 -23.58 10.14
C GLU A 197 -3.57 -22.81 8.83
N VAL A 198 -2.87 -23.39 7.84
CA VAL A 198 -2.74 -22.79 6.50
C VAL A 198 -4.10 -22.54 5.85
N TYR A 199 -4.95 -23.58 5.78
CA TYR A 199 -6.24 -23.51 5.11
C TYR A 199 -7.19 -22.48 5.76
N TYR A 200 -7.31 -22.45 7.08
CA TYR A 200 -8.30 -21.60 7.75
C TYR A 200 -7.77 -20.19 8.04
N SER A 201 -6.51 -20.05 8.43
CA SER A 201 -5.94 -18.75 8.80
C SER A 201 -5.37 -17.98 7.60
N TYR A 202 -5.03 -18.63 6.49
CA TYR A 202 -4.43 -17.94 5.33
C TYR A 202 -5.18 -18.21 4.03
N PRO A 203 -6.51 -18.02 3.99
CA PRO A 203 -7.34 -18.56 2.93
C PRO A 203 -7.18 -17.88 1.57
N ALA A 204 -6.58 -16.69 1.53
CA ALA A 204 -6.27 -15.96 0.30
C ALA A 204 -4.89 -16.31 -0.31
N SER A 205 -4.10 -17.16 0.37
CA SER A 205 -2.78 -17.60 -0.11
C SER A 205 -2.89 -18.78 -1.08
N SER A 206 -1.92 -18.91 -1.98
CA SER A 206 -1.81 -20.10 -2.85
C SER A 206 -1.60 -21.39 -2.07
N GLN A 207 -1.00 -21.28 -0.88
CA GLN A 207 -0.71 -22.38 0.04
C GLN A 207 -2.01 -22.95 0.61
N ALA A 208 -3.10 -22.17 0.71
CA ALA A 208 -4.39 -22.68 1.16
C ALA A 208 -4.96 -23.74 0.22
N ASP A 209 -4.82 -23.58 -1.10
CA ASP A 209 -5.27 -24.58 -2.08
C ASP A 209 -4.44 -25.87 -2.00
N LEU A 210 -3.14 -25.74 -1.74
CA LEU A 210 -2.25 -26.89 -1.52
C LEU A 210 -2.60 -27.61 -0.22
N ALA A 211 -2.82 -26.86 0.86
CA ALA A 211 -3.24 -27.40 2.14
C ALA A 211 -4.58 -28.13 2.05
N GLU A 212 -5.56 -27.59 1.30
CA GLU A 212 -6.84 -28.27 1.06
C GLU A 212 -6.65 -29.65 0.40
N LYS A 213 -5.81 -29.73 -0.63
CA LYS A 213 -5.49 -31.00 -1.31
C LYS A 213 -4.85 -32.00 -0.35
N ARG A 214 -3.90 -31.54 0.50
CA ARG A 214 -3.25 -32.38 1.51
C ARG A 214 -4.24 -32.85 2.58
N LEU A 215 -5.10 -31.97 3.09
CA LEU A 215 -6.15 -32.31 4.05
C LEU A 215 -7.13 -33.35 3.50
N ASN A 216 -7.53 -33.22 2.23
CA ASN A 216 -8.39 -34.22 1.58
C ASN A 216 -7.73 -35.60 1.48
N SER A 217 -6.44 -35.67 1.12
CA SER A 217 -5.66 -36.91 1.11
C SER A 217 -5.54 -37.53 2.50
N LEU A 218 -5.20 -36.72 3.50
CA LEU A 218 -5.07 -37.16 4.90
C LEU A 218 -6.40 -37.63 5.49
N ARG A 219 -7.52 -37.01 5.10
CA ARG A 219 -8.87 -37.45 5.49
C ARG A 219 -9.15 -38.87 5.01
N THR A 220 -8.83 -39.19 3.75
CA THR A 220 -8.97 -40.55 3.23
C THR A 220 -8.08 -41.54 3.96
N ARG A 221 -6.83 -41.17 4.27
CA ARG A 221 -5.87 -42.05 4.97
C ARG A 221 -6.22 -42.30 6.43
N LEU A 222 -6.74 -41.29 7.14
CA LEU A 222 -7.08 -41.38 8.56
C LEU A 222 -8.48 -41.95 8.80
N GLY A 223 -9.40 -41.84 7.84
CA GLY A 223 -10.77 -42.34 7.97
C GLY A 223 -11.47 -41.75 9.21
N SER A 224 -11.97 -42.62 10.09
CA SER A 224 -12.64 -42.22 11.34
C SER A 224 -11.71 -41.53 12.35
N LYS A 225 -10.39 -41.64 12.21
CA LYS A 225 -9.41 -40.95 13.06
C LYS A 225 -9.16 -39.51 12.63
N TYR A 226 -9.74 -39.07 11.50
CA TYR A 226 -9.56 -37.69 11.04
C TYR A 226 -10.30 -36.73 11.97
N PRO A 227 -9.63 -35.68 12.50
CA PRO A 227 -10.27 -34.74 13.42
C PRO A 227 -11.45 -34.00 12.77
N ASP A 228 -12.55 -33.89 13.50
CA ASP A 228 -13.74 -33.17 13.05
C ASP A 228 -13.46 -31.72 12.68
N THR A 229 -14.31 -31.18 11.82
CA THR A 229 -14.18 -29.79 11.38
C THR A 229 -14.51 -28.84 12.53
N ASN A 230 -13.61 -27.91 12.82
CA ASN A 230 -13.79 -26.93 13.89
C ASN A 230 -14.60 -25.75 13.33
N HIS A 231 -15.77 -25.51 13.93
CA HIS A 231 -16.69 -24.43 13.56
C HIS A 231 -16.01 -23.05 13.65
N ASP A 232 -15.22 -22.80 14.68
CA ASP A 232 -14.54 -21.50 14.90
C ASP A 232 -13.52 -21.21 13.80
N GLN A 233 -12.81 -22.24 13.34
CA GLN A 233 -11.85 -22.11 12.24
C GLN A 233 -12.54 -21.73 10.91
N ARG A 234 -13.76 -22.24 10.67
CA ARG A 234 -14.56 -21.84 9.50
C ARG A 234 -14.99 -20.38 9.56
N ILE A 235 -15.34 -19.89 10.76
CA ILE A 235 -15.68 -18.48 10.97
C ILE A 235 -14.47 -17.60 10.62
N VAL A 236 -13.30 -17.92 11.17
CA VAL A 236 -12.04 -17.20 10.88
C VAL A 236 -11.76 -17.16 9.38
N ARG A 237 -11.91 -18.30 8.69
CA ARG A 237 -11.71 -18.37 7.24
C ARG A 237 -12.70 -17.49 6.47
N ALA A 238 -13.99 -17.56 6.78
CA ALA A 238 -15.01 -16.76 6.13
C ALA A 238 -14.76 -15.25 6.28
N GLU A 239 -14.33 -14.82 7.47
CA GLU A 239 -14.01 -13.42 7.77
C GLU A 239 -12.73 -12.95 7.06
N ARG A 240 -11.68 -13.78 7.03
CA ARG A 240 -10.44 -13.46 6.30
C ARG A 240 -10.66 -13.41 4.79
N LEU A 241 -11.45 -14.32 4.22
CA LEU A 241 -11.86 -14.26 2.81
C LEU A 241 -12.64 -12.97 2.50
N SER A 242 -13.52 -12.56 3.41
CA SER A 242 -14.27 -11.30 3.30
C SER A 242 -13.33 -10.08 3.34
N ALA A 243 -12.38 -10.06 4.27
CA ALA A 243 -11.38 -8.99 4.38
C ALA A 243 -10.46 -8.92 3.14
N ALA A 244 -10.16 -10.07 2.52
CA ALA A 244 -9.40 -10.17 1.28
C ALA A 244 -10.23 -9.83 0.01
N ASN A 245 -11.49 -9.43 0.14
CA ASN A 245 -12.44 -9.20 -0.96
C ASN A 245 -12.69 -10.45 -1.85
N GLN A 246 -12.41 -11.66 -1.36
CA GLN A 246 -12.70 -12.92 -2.03
C GLN A 246 -14.15 -13.34 -1.75
N TRP A 247 -15.08 -12.49 -2.21
CA TRP A 247 -16.50 -12.56 -1.85
C TRP A 247 -17.20 -13.85 -2.26
N SER A 248 -16.80 -14.45 -3.38
CA SER A 248 -17.34 -15.74 -3.83
C SER A 248 -17.03 -16.84 -2.81
N ASP A 249 -15.78 -16.89 -2.34
CA ASP A 249 -15.30 -17.94 -1.44
C ASP A 249 -15.80 -17.72 -0.01
N ALA A 250 -15.83 -16.46 0.44
CA ALA A 250 -16.48 -16.08 1.69
C ALA A 250 -17.96 -16.52 1.70
N GLY A 251 -18.69 -16.29 0.60
CA GLY A 251 -20.08 -16.72 0.46
C GLY A 251 -20.25 -18.24 0.59
N ARG A 252 -19.33 -19.03 0.01
CA ARG A 252 -19.33 -20.50 0.15
C ARG A 252 -19.09 -20.94 1.59
N GLU A 253 -18.17 -20.31 2.31
CA GLU A 253 -17.92 -20.64 3.72
C GLU A 253 -19.10 -20.26 4.63
N PHE A 254 -19.74 -19.10 4.40
CA PHE A 254 -20.97 -18.75 5.13
C PHE A 254 -22.13 -19.70 4.83
N GLN A 255 -22.23 -20.22 3.59
CA GLN A 255 -23.19 -21.26 3.27
C GLN A 255 -22.96 -22.53 4.10
N LEU A 256 -21.70 -22.99 4.20
CA LEU A 256 -21.35 -24.15 5.03
C LEU A 256 -21.64 -23.91 6.51
N LEU A 257 -21.27 -22.74 7.04
CA LEU A 257 -21.58 -22.34 8.41
C LEU A 257 -23.10 -22.32 8.68
N SER A 258 -23.90 -21.84 7.72
CA SER A 258 -25.37 -21.83 7.84
C SER A 258 -26.00 -23.22 7.87
N ALA A 259 -25.35 -24.22 7.27
CA ALA A 259 -25.82 -25.61 7.30
C ALA A 259 -25.56 -26.27 8.66
N LEU A 260 -24.56 -25.81 9.41
CA LEU A 260 -24.19 -26.30 10.73
C LEU A 260 -24.88 -25.55 11.88
N ALA A 261 -25.33 -24.32 11.63
CA ALA A 261 -26.00 -23.49 12.61
C ALA A 261 -27.52 -23.72 12.67
N GLN A 262 -28.14 -23.27 13.76
CA GLN A 262 -29.59 -23.27 13.95
C GLN A 262 -30.06 -21.90 14.43
N GLY A 263 -31.38 -21.66 14.40
CA GLY A 263 -32.00 -20.45 14.95
C GLY A 263 -31.45 -19.15 14.36
N GLU A 264 -31.20 -18.17 15.23
CA GLU A 264 -30.72 -16.83 14.87
C GLU A 264 -29.34 -16.86 14.19
N GLN A 265 -28.39 -17.66 14.69
CA GLN A 265 -27.05 -17.77 14.12
C GLN A 265 -27.06 -18.24 12.66
N LYS A 266 -27.96 -19.17 12.32
CA LYS A 266 -28.16 -19.59 10.92
C LYS A 266 -28.62 -18.43 10.04
N GLN A 267 -29.52 -17.59 10.54
CA GLN A 267 -29.99 -16.41 9.80
C GLN A 267 -28.86 -15.39 9.60
N SER A 268 -28.04 -15.14 10.62
CA SER A 268 -26.86 -14.25 10.52
C SER A 268 -25.86 -14.75 9.48
N TYR A 269 -25.59 -16.05 9.39
CA TYR A 269 -24.74 -16.61 8.32
C TYR A 269 -25.36 -16.50 6.93
N LEU A 270 -26.67 -16.68 6.80
CA LEU A 270 -27.36 -16.48 5.51
C LEU A 270 -27.35 -15.01 5.09
N LEU A 271 -27.45 -14.05 6.02
CA LEU A 271 -27.25 -12.63 5.74
C LEU A 271 -25.83 -12.38 5.20
N ARG A 272 -24.79 -12.84 5.91
CA ARG A 272 -23.38 -12.68 5.49
C ARG A 272 -23.13 -13.32 4.12
N MET A 273 -23.71 -14.49 3.86
CA MET A 273 -23.69 -15.15 2.56
C MET A 273 -24.33 -14.27 1.46
N GLY A 274 -25.54 -13.76 1.68
CA GLY A 274 -26.23 -12.90 0.72
C GLY A 274 -25.49 -11.58 0.46
N ALA A 275 -24.92 -10.98 1.51
CA ALA A 275 -24.11 -9.77 1.43
C ALA A 275 -22.78 -10.00 0.67
N ALA A 276 -22.16 -11.17 0.84
CA ALA A 276 -20.99 -11.59 0.05
C ALA A 276 -21.35 -11.79 -1.42
N GLN A 277 -22.48 -12.46 -1.73
CA GLN A 277 -22.97 -12.63 -3.10
C GLN A 277 -23.23 -11.28 -3.79
N TYR A 278 -23.80 -10.31 -3.09
CA TYR A 278 -23.98 -8.94 -3.61
C TYR A 278 -22.64 -8.30 -4.00
N ARG A 279 -21.60 -8.42 -3.16
CA ARG A 279 -20.26 -7.89 -3.43
C ARG A 279 -19.54 -8.64 -4.55
N ALA A 280 -19.78 -9.94 -4.68
CA ALA A 280 -19.33 -10.79 -5.79
C ALA A 280 -20.06 -10.52 -7.13
N ARG A 281 -21.02 -9.58 -7.16
CA ARG A 281 -21.90 -9.31 -8.32
C ARG A 281 -22.83 -10.46 -8.71
N ALA A 282 -23.04 -11.44 -7.82
CA ALA A 282 -24.03 -12.48 -7.96
C ALA A 282 -25.43 -11.95 -7.55
N THR A 283 -26.00 -11.05 -8.36
CA THR A 283 -27.24 -10.31 -8.06
C THR A 283 -28.42 -11.23 -7.76
N TRP A 284 -28.70 -12.22 -8.62
CA TRP A 284 -29.85 -13.11 -8.45
C TRP A 284 -29.73 -14.07 -7.26
N PRO A 285 -28.59 -14.76 -7.03
CA PRO A 285 -28.39 -15.54 -5.82
C PRO A 285 -28.58 -14.72 -4.54
N SER A 286 -27.96 -13.53 -4.49
CA SER A 286 -28.07 -12.62 -3.34
C SER A 286 -29.52 -12.23 -3.06
N LEU A 287 -30.25 -11.85 -4.10
CA LEU A 287 -31.66 -11.47 -3.98
C LEU A 287 -32.51 -12.65 -3.46
N SER A 288 -32.34 -13.84 -4.03
CA SER A 288 -33.06 -15.05 -3.61
C SER A 288 -32.79 -15.42 -2.14
N THR A 289 -31.54 -15.28 -1.69
CA THR A 289 -31.18 -15.52 -0.29
C THR A 289 -31.80 -14.48 0.62
N LEU A 290 -31.58 -13.19 0.36
CA LEU A 290 -31.94 -12.11 1.28
C LEU A 290 -33.45 -11.86 1.37
N GLN A 291 -34.21 -12.05 0.28
CA GLN A 291 -35.67 -11.85 0.29
C GLN A 291 -36.43 -12.79 1.22
N LYS A 292 -35.89 -13.99 1.46
CA LYS A 292 -36.54 -15.03 2.27
C LYS A 292 -36.19 -14.95 3.75
N LEU A 293 -35.16 -14.19 4.11
CA LEU A 293 -34.72 -14.10 5.50
C LEU A 293 -35.76 -13.38 6.34
N LYS A 294 -35.71 -13.63 7.64
CA LYS A 294 -36.38 -12.83 8.67
C LYS A 294 -35.39 -12.72 9.81
N LEU A 295 -34.88 -11.51 10.04
CA LEU A 295 -33.85 -11.26 11.04
C LEU A 295 -34.48 -10.61 12.26
N THR A 296 -34.07 -11.07 13.44
CA THR A 296 -34.49 -10.54 14.75
C THR A 296 -33.52 -9.50 15.29
N ILE A 297 -32.24 -9.60 14.91
CA ILE A 297 -31.20 -8.63 15.27
C ILE A 297 -31.41 -7.34 14.46
N PRO A 298 -31.67 -6.17 15.10
CA PRO A 298 -32.03 -4.96 14.37
C PRO A 298 -30.97 -4.45 13.38
N ASP A 299 -29.68 -4.53 13.70
CA ASP A 299 -28.63 -4.06 12.79
C ASP A 299 -28.47 -4.99 11.56
N GLU A 300 -28.65 -6.29 11.75
CA GLU A 300 -28.63 -7.28 10.65
C GLU A 300 -29.83 -7.10 9.72
N GLU A 301 -31.01 -6.85 10.28
CA GLU A 301 -32.20 -6.51 9.48
C GLU A 301 -31.99 -5.23 8.68
N ALA A 302 -31.38 -4.21 9.29
CA ALA A 302 -31.02 -2.97 8.60
C ALA A 302 -30.00 -3.22 7.47
N GLU A 303 -28.97 -4.04 7.69
CA GLU A 303 -28.02 -4.45 6.64
C GLU A 303 -28.73 -5.15 5.48
N ARG A 304 -29.66 -6.06 5.79
CA ARG A 304 -30.43 -6.79 4.80
C ARG A 304 -31.26 -5.84 3.93
N LEU A 305 -32.00 -4.92 4.55
CA LEU A 305 -32.83 -3.94 3.85
C LEU A 305 -31.98 -3.02 2.96
N PHE A 306 -30.84 -2.54 3.45
CA PHE A 306 -29.90 -1.77 2.63
C PHE A 306 -29.37 -2.60 1.44
N THR A 307 -28.98 -3.85 1.68
CA THR A 307 -28.45 -4.72 0.62
C THR A 307 -29.50 -5.01 -0.44
N LEU A 308 -30.77 -5.18 -0.05
CA LEU A 308 -31.90 -5.30 -0.98
C LEU A 308 -32.09 -4.01 -1.79
N ALA A 309 -32.07 -2.83 -1.16
CA ALA A 309 -32.11 -1.55 -1.89
C ALA A 309 -30.98 -1.44 -2.92
N ALA A 310 -29.76 -1.83 -2.54
CA ALA A 310 -28.61 -1.80 -3.43
C ALA A 310 -28.71 -2.81 -4.60
N LEU A 311 -29.30 -3.98 -4.38
CA LEU A 311 -29.62 -4.95 -5.44
C LEU A 311 -30.65 -4.39 -6.42
N PHE A 312 -31.75 -3.81 -5.93
CA PHE A 312 -32.79 -3.23 -6.79
C PHE A 312 -32.32 -2.01 -7.58
N ARG A 313 -31.40 -1.22 -7.02
CA ARG A 313 -30.69 -0.18 -7.78
C ARG A 313 -29.94 -0.74 -8.97
N ARG A 314 -29.22 -1.87 -8.82
CA ARG A 314 -28.53 -2.53 -9.96
C ARG A 314 -29.50 -3.03 -11.03
N LEU A 315 -30.72 -3.38 -10.64
CA LEU A 315 -31.79 -3.82 -11.53
C LEU A 315 -32.59 -2.66 -12.15
N GLY A 316 -32.26 -1.39 -11.83
CA GLY A 316 -32.99 -0.22 -12.32
C GLY A 316 -34.41 -0.08 -11.75
N ARG A 317 -34.72 -0.74 -10.63
CA ARG A 317 -36.05 -0.77 -10.02
C ARG A 317 -36.19 0.31 -8.94
N ASN A 318 -36.38 1.56 -9.36
CA ASN A 318 -36.34 2.73 -8.48
C ASN A 318 -37.38 2.70 -7.34
N LYS A 319 -38.62 2.30 -7.64
CA LYS A 319 -39.70 2.22 -6.62
C LYS A 319 -39.37 1.25 -5.50
N ASP A 320 -38.70 0.14 -5.81
CA ASP A 320 -38.28 -0.84 -4.80
C ASP A 320 -37.17 -0.26 -3.92
N VAL A 321 -36.22 0.49 -4.50
CA VAL A 321 -35.19 1.21 -3.72
C VAL A 321 -35.87 2.13 -2.70
N GLU A 322 -36.76 3.01 -3.15
CA GLU A 322 -37.50 3.92 -2.28
C GLU A 322 -38.27 3.18 -1.17
N GLY A 323 -38.93 2.07 -1.51
CA GLY A 323 -39.64 1.24 -0.54
C GLY A 323 -38.73 0.64 0.56
N TYR A 324 -37.49 0.24 0.23
CA TYR A 324 -36.54 -0.24 1.24
C TYR A 324 -35.91 0.90 2.04
N VAL A 325 -35.67 2.08 1.43
CA VAL A 325 -35.24 3.28 2.17
C VAL A 325 -36.30 3.70 3.18
N GLN A 326 -37.58 3.67 2.81
CA GLN A 326 -38.69 3.97 3.71
C GLN A 326 -38.78 2.97 4.87
N GLN A 327 -38.65 1.67 4.59
CA GLN A 327 -38.62 0.66 5.67
C GLN A 327 -37.46 0.87 6.64
N LEU A 328 -36.28 1.27 6.14
CA LEU A 328 -35.15 1.64 7.00
C LEU A 328 -35.45 2.88 7.84
N ALA A 329 -36.11 3.89 7.27
CA ALA A 329 -36.53 5.09 8.00
C ALA A 329 -37.52 4.76 9.12
N GLU A 330 -38.48 3.87 8.87
CA GLU A 330 -39.52 3.49 9.82
C GLU A 330 -39.01 2.58 10.94
N LYS A 331 -38.16 1.59 10.60
CA LYS A 331 -37.76 0.53 11.54
C LYS A 331 -36.37 0.71 12.13
N HIS A 332 -35.46 1.35 11.40
CA HIS A 332 -34.05 1.48 11.75
C HIS A 332 -33.49 2.91 11.52
N PRO A 333 -34.17 3.97 12.00
CA PRO A 333 -33.84 5.36 11.66
C PRO A 333 -32.45 5.84 12.11
N GLN A 334 -31.80 5.12 13.03
CA GLN A 334 -30.48 5.45 13.56
C GLN A 334 -29.38 4.49 13.09
N SER A 335 -29.70 3.51 12.23
CA SER A 335 -28.70 2.57 11.74
C SER A 335 -27.79 3.21 10.68
N LYS A 336 -26.50 2.87 10.70
CA LYS A 336 -25.55 3.22 9.63
C LYS A 336 -26.05 2.81 8.23
N TRP A 337 -26.83 1.73 8.16
CA TRP A 337 -27.39 1.21 6.91
C TRP A 337 -28.47 2.12 6.34
N TYR A 338 -29.17 2.88 7.20
CA TYR A 338 -30.09 3.92 6.73
C TYR A 338 -29.34 5.11 6.14
N ALA A 339 -28.22 5.55 6.74
CA ALA A 339 -27.37 6.59 6.18
C ALA A 339 -26.84 6.18 4.78
N GLU A 340 -26.34 4.95 4.65
CA GLU A 340 -25.89 4.35 3.39
C GLU A 340 -27.03 4.28 2.35
N ALA A 341 -28.23 3.88 2.76
CA ALA A 341 -29.42 3.82 1.91
C ALA A 341 -29.87 5.19 1.39
N LEU A 342 -29.88 6.21 2.26
CA LEU A 342 -30.17 7.60 1.87
C LEU A 342 -29.15 8.12 0.86
N PHE A 343 -27.86 7.87 1.12
CA PHE A 343 -26.79 8.26 0.20
C PHE A 343 -26.88 7.52 -1.14
N LEU A 344 -27.23 6.24 -1.13
CA LEU A 344 -27.48 5.44 -2.33
C LEU A 344 -28.64 6.01 -3.16
N ALA A 345 -29.77 6.33 -2.52
CA ALA A 345 -30.92 6.94 -3.17
C ALA A 345 -30.61 8.34 -3.72
N ALA A 346 -29.88 9.17 -2.97
CA ALA A 346 -29.45 10.49 -3.42
C ALA A 346 -28.56 10.40 -4.67
N ASN A 347 -27.58 9.48 -4.69
CA ASN A 347 -26.72 9.27 -5.84
C ASN A 347 -27.47 8.73 -7.06
N GLN A 348 -28.51 7.92 -6.84
CA GLN A 348 -29.37 7.42 -7.90
C GLN A 348 -30.24 8.54 -8.51
N ALA A 349 -30.88 9.36 -7.67
CA ALA A 349 -31.63 10.53 -8.12
C ALA A 349 -30.72 11.50 -8.89
N LEU A 350 -29.50 11.74 -8.40
CA LEU A 350 -28.50 12.57 -9.09
C LEU A 350 -28.15 12.00 -10.47
N ALA A 351 -27.96 10.69 -10.60
CA ALA A 351 -27.68 10.03 -11.88
C ALA A 351 -28.87 10.10 -12.85
N ALA A 352 -30.10 10.14 -12.33
CA ALA A 352 -31.34 10.36 -13.09
C ALA A 352 -31.62 11.85 -13.39
N ASN A 353 -30.73 12.77 -12.98
CA ASN A 353 -30.89 14.23 -13.08
C ASN A 353 -32.09 14.79 -12.28
N GLU A 354 -32.54 14.08 -11.23
CA GLU A 354 -33.59 14.52 -10.31
C GLU A 354 -32.98 15.30 -9.15
N LEU A 355 -32.53 16.53 -9.43
CA LEU A 355 -31.67 17.31 -8.53
C LEU A 355 -32.33 17.66 -7.20
N GLU A 356 -33.63 17.98 -7.20
CA GLU A 356 -34.39 18.30 -5.99
C GLU A 356 -34.55 17.07 -5.09
N THR A 357 -34.79 15.89 -5.69
CA THR A 357 -34.87 14.63 -4.94
C THR A 357 -33.50 14.27 -4.35
N ALA A 358 -32.43 14.44 -5.11
CA ALA A 358 -31.07 14.23 -4.61
C ALA A 358 -30.73 15.16 -3.44
N ASP A 359 -31.02 16.47 -3.56
CA ASP A 359 -30.82 17.46 -2.49
C ASP A 359 -31.58 17.08 -1.22
N ARG A 360 -32.87 16.68 -1.34
CA ARG A 360 -33.66 16.22 -0.18
C ARG A 360 -33.01 15.05 0.54
N TYR A 361 -32.59 14.01 -0.18
CA TYR A 361 -31.94 12.85 0.45
C TYR A 361 -30.59 13.19 1.06
N TYR A 362 -29.72 13.95 0.39
CA TYR A 362 -28.45 14.37 0.97
C TYR A 362 -28.63 15.21 2.23
N ARG A 363 -29.64 16.10 2.27
CA ARG A 363 -29.98 16.84 3.49
C ARG A 363 -30.43 15.93 4.61
N LEU A 364 -31.22 14.91 4.29
CA LEU A 364 -31.69 13.97 5.29
C LEU A 364 -30.52 13.20 5.91
N VAL A 365 -29.49 12.84 5.13
CA VAL A 365 -28.28 12.19 5.64
C VAL A 365 -27.67 13.01 6.78
N TYR A 366 -27.26 14.26 6.55
CA TYR A 366 -26.55 15.02 7.59
C TYR A 366 -27.46 15.58 8.69
N LYS A 367 -28.78 15.63 8.47
CA LYS A 367 -29.75 15.98 9.52
C LYS A 367 -29.95 14.84 10.53
N VAL A 368 -29.98 13.60 10.05
CA VAL A 368 -30.16 12.40 10.89
C VAL A 368 -28.81 11.93 11.44
N PHE A 369 -27.76 12.01 10.63
CA PHE A 369 -26.40 11.57 10.92
C PHE A 369 -25.45 12.79 10.79
N PRO A 370 -25.31 13.63 11.83
CA PRO A 370 -24.60 14.91 11.72
C PRO A 370 -23.07 14.80 11.61
N SER A 371 -22.51 13.59 11.65
CA SER A 371 -21.08 13.33 11.60
C SER A 371 -20.75 12.13 10.71
N GLY A 372 -19.46 11.96 10.40
CA GLY A 372 -18.96 10.88 9.55
C GLY A 372 -18.81 11.27 8.08
N GLU A 373 -18.14 10.41 7.31
CA GLU A 373 -17.73 10.69 5.92
C GLU A 373 -18.95 10.90 5.00
N ILE A 374 -19.97 10.05 5.11
CA ILE A 374 -21.21 10.13 4.31
C ILE A 374 -21.95 11.46 4.59
N ALA A 375 -21.98 11.90 5.85
CA ALA A 375 -22.58 13.17 6.23
C ALA A 375 -21.81 14.35 5.63
N ALA A 376 -20.47 14.34 5.75
CA ALA A 376 -19.61 15.39 5.22
C ALA A 376 -19.75 15.54 3.69
N ILE A 377 -19.69 14.43 2.94
CA ILE A 377 -19.81 14.48 1.48
C ILE A 377 -21.25 14.86 1.04
N SER A 378 -22.27 14.42 1.77
CA SER A 378 -23.67 14.79 1.49
C SER A 378 -23.89 16.27 1.74
N HIS A 379 -23.38 16.79 2.86
CA HIS A 379 -23.43 18.22 3.18
C HIS A 379 -22.71 19.04 2.11
N TRP A 380 -21.49 18.67 1.73
CA TRP A 380 -20.76 19.33 0.64
C TRP A 380 -21.56 19.38 -0.67
N LYS A 381 -22.17 18.25 -1.07
CA LYS A 381 -22.98 18.19 -2.30
C LYS A 381 -24.15 19.17 -2.24
N VAL A 382 -24.79 19.32 -1.08
CA VAL A 382 -25.86 20.30 -0.85
C VAL A 382 -25.33 21.74 -0.90
N SER A 383 -24.21 22.03 -0.22
CA SER A 383 -23.55 23.35 -0.28
C SER A 383 -23.20 23.74 -1.71
N TRP A 384 -22.61 22.81 -2.46
CA TRP A 384 -22.22 23.01 -3.85
C TRP A 384 -23.43 23.18 -4.78
N TYR A 385 -24.49 22.39 -4.57
CA TYR A 385 -25.72 22.52 -5.33
C TYR A 385 -26.39 23.88 -5.09
N ALA A 386 -26.46 24.37 -3.84
CA ALA A 386 -26.98 25.70 -3.53
C ALA A 386 -26.21 26.81 -4.29
N PHE A 387 -24.88 26.72 -4.31
CA PHE A 387 -24.04 27.65 -5.06
C PHE A 387 -24.33 27.61 -6.57
N ARG A 388 -24.42 26.40 -7.14
CA ARG A 388 -24.71 26.18 -8.58
C ARG A 388 -26.07 26.73 -8.98
N GLN A 389 -27.08 26.62 -8.11
CA GLN A 389 -28.42 27.17 -8.30
C GLN A 389 -28.54 28.65 -7.95
N ARG A 390 -27.43 29.37 -7.77
CA ARG A 390 -27.39 30.81 -7.44
C ARG A 390 -28.10 31.17 -6.13
N ARG A 391 -28.31 30.21 -5.22
CA ARG A 391 -28.81 30.47 -3.86
C ARG A 391 -27.64 30.88 -2.96
N LEU A 392 -27.12 32.09 -3.19
CA LEU A 392 -25.82 32.52 -2.66
C LEU A 392 -25.82 32.67 -1.13
N ASP A 393 -26.89 33.20 -0.53
CA ASP A 393 -26.99 33.34 0.92
C ASP A 393 -27.03 31.98 1.62
N GLU A 394 -27.76 31.03 1.03
CA GLU A 394 -27.79 29.65 1.49
C GLU A 394 -26.41 28.98 1.36
N ALA A 395 -25.78 29.13 0.19
CA ALA A 395 -24.44 28.58 -0.06
C ALA A 395 -23.42 29.13 0.94
N SER A 396 -23.46 30.44 1.23
CA SER A 396 -22.59 31.08 2.22
C SER A 396 -22.74 30.45 3.59
N ARG A 397 -23.97 30.36 4.11
CA ARG A 397 -24.24 29.72 5.42
C ARG A 397 -23.80 28.26 5.44
N LEU A 398 -24.06 27.51 4.38
CA LEU A 398 -23.67 26.11 4.28
C LEU A 398 -22.16 25.94 4.19
N PHE A 399 -21.41 26.81 3.51
CA PHE A 399 -19.95 26.72 3.53
C PHE A 399 -19.40 27.01 4.93
N ASP A 400 -19.93 28.02 5.63
CA ASP A 400 -19.52 28.32 7.01
C ASP A 400 -19.87 27.16 7.96
N GLU A 401 -21.02 26.51 7.78
CA GLU A 401 -21.40 25.29 8.51
C GLU A 401 -20.45 24.12 8.20
N HIS A 402 -20.12 23.91 6.93
CA HIS A 402 -19.24 22.82 6.51
C HIS A 402 -17.84 22.95 7.12
N LEU A 403 -17.28 24.17 7.11
CA LEU A 403 -15.97 24.47 7.69
C LEU A 403 -15.93 24.28 9.21
N ARG A 404 -17.07 24.49 9.89
CA ARG A 404 -17.19 24.33 11.34
C ARG A 404 -17.42 22.89 11.77
N THR A 405 -18.32 22.19 11.08
CA THR A 405 -18.80 20.85 11.47
C THR A 405 -17.98 19.72 10.84
N PHE A 406 -17.43 19.93 9.65
CA PHE A 406 -16.71 18.92 8.86
C PHE A 406 -15.27 19.39 8.55
N SER A 407 -14.58 19.94 9.54
CA SER A 407 -13.24 20.55 9.42
C SER A 407 -12.14 19.58 8.99
N ASP A 408 -12.37 18.28 9.14
CA ASP A 408 -11.44 17.21 8.72
C ASP A 408 -11.82 16.59 7.36
N SER A 409 -12.90 17.04 6.73
CA SER A 409 -13.36 16.47 5.47
C SER A 409 -12.43 16.82 4.30
N PRO A 410 -12.32 15.95 3.28
CA PRO A 410 -11.52 16.24 2.09
C PRO A 410 -11.97 17.52 1.33
N GLN A 411 -13.18 18.01 1.58
CA GLN A 411 -13.79 19.14 0.90
C GLN A 411 -13.49 20.49 1.55
N VAL A 412 -12.80 20.53 2.69
CA VAL A 412 -12.44 21.78 3.40
C VAL A 412 -11.69 22.76 2.50
N SER A 413 -10.75 22.28 1.68
CA SER A 413 -10.02 23.13 0.72
C SER A 413 -10.96 23.77 -0.31
N ALA A 414 -11.95 23.02 -0.80
CA ALA A 414 -12.94 23.53 -1.74
C ALA A 414 -13.90 24.52 -1.06
N ALA A 415 -14.36 24.21 0.16
CA ALA A 415 -15.26 25.04 0.93
C ALA A 415 -14.63 26.40 1.29
N LEU A 416 -13.37 26.43 1.74
CA LEU A 416 -12.64 27.68 1.97
C LEU A 416 -12.56 28.53 0.70
N TYR A 417 -12.27 27.90 -0.45
CA TYR A 417 -12.11 28.62 -1.71
C TYR A 417 -13.42 29.25 -2.16
N TRP A 418 -14.49 28.47 -2.20
CA TRP A 418 -15.79 28.95 -2.67
C TRP A 418 -16.44 29.92 -1.68
N ARG A 419 -16.19 29.77 -0.37
CA ARG A 419 -16.56 30.80 0.61
C ARG A 419 -15.81 32.11 0.35
N GLY A 420 -14.50 32.05 0.10
CA GLY A 420 -13.70 33.21 -0.30
C GLY A 420 -14.25 33.88 -1.56
N ARG A 421 -14.64 33.10 -2.58
CA ARG A 421 -15.24 33.62 -3.82
C ARG A 421 -16.56 34.35 -3.60
N LEU A 422 -17.38 33.92 -2.63
CA LEU A 422 -18.58 34.66 -2.25
C LEU A 422 -18.23 35.98 -1.56
N LEU A 423 -17.28 35.93 -0.62
CA LEU A 423 -16.81 37.09 0.14
C LEU A 423 -16.16 38.17 -0.73
N GLU A 424 -15.62 37.85 -1.92
CA GLU A 424 -15.08 38.87 -2.82
C GLU A 424 -16.09 39.95 -3.18
N ARG A 425 -17.39 39.63 -3.16
CA ARG A 425 -18.49 40.56 -3.44
C ARG A 425 -18.86 41.43 -2.24
N GLU A 426 -18.46 41.01 -1.04
CA GLU A 426 -18.84 41.62 0.23
C GLU A 426 -17.66 42.40 0.85
N SER A 427 -16.48 41.77 0.91
CA SER A 427 -15.27 42.29 1.52
C SER A 427 -14.03 41.58 0.97
N ALA A 428 -13.17 42.34 0.28
CA ALA A 428 -11.87 41.86 -0.19
C ALA A 428 -10.98 41.35 0.97
N ALA A 429 -11.11 41.95 2.15
CA ALA A 429 -10.37 41.56 3.34
C ALA A 429 -10.81 40.19 3.89
N ALA A 430 -12.12 39.94 3.93
CA ALA A 430 -12.66 38.64 4.36
C ALA A 430 -12.33 37.54 3.34
N ALA A 431 -12.43 37.83 2.05
CA ALA A 431 -11.99 36.92 0.99
C ALA A 431 -10.50 36.57 1.12
N ALA A 432 -9.65 37.58 1.36
CA ALA A 432 -8.23 37.38 1.59
C ALA A 432 -7.95 36.49 2.82
N ALA A 433 -8.77 36.56 3.88
CA ALA A 433 -8.62 35.70 5.05
C ALA A 433 -8.85 34.21 4.70
N CYS A 434 -9.91 33.89 3.93
CA CYS A 434 -10.15 32.54 3.42
C CYS A 434 -8.99 32.04 2.55
N TYR A 435 -8.49 32.88 1.64
CA TYR A 435 -7.39 32.49 0.76
C TYR A 435 -6.06 32.31 1.48
N ARG A 436 -5.74 33.17 2.45
CA ARG A 436 -4.54 32.99 3.30
C ARG A 436 -4.64 31.68 4.08
N LYS A 437 -5.79 31.41 4.72
CA LYS A 437 -6.00 30.13 5.42
C LYS A 437 -5.79 28.93 4.49
N LEU A 438 -6.26 29.02 3.24
CA LEU A 438 -6.02 28.00 2.22
C LEU A 438 -4.55 27.82 1.86
N VAL A 439 -3.83 28.92 1.63
CA VAL A 439 -2.40 28.88 1.28
C VAL A 439 -1.58 28.31 2.44
N ASP A 440 -1.91 28.70 3.67
CA ASP A 440 -1.24 28.22 4.87
C ASP A 440 -1.51 26.73 5.12
N THR A 441 -2.73 26.27 4.85
CA THR A 441 -3.19 24.91 5.22
C THR A 441 -2.98 23.89 4.10
N PHE A 442 -3.15 24.31 2.84
CA PHE A 442 -3.15 23.47 1.64
C PHE A 442 -2.28 24.06 0.51
N PRO A 443 -1.00 24.40 0.77
CA PRO A 443 -0.18 25.24 -0.11
C PRO A 443 -0.06 24.72 -1.55
N ASN A 444 0.03 23.40 -1.75
CA ASN A 444 0.20 22.79 -3.07
C ASN A 444 -1.03 21.98 -3.54
N PHE A 445 -2.20 22.20 -2.94
CA PHE A 445 -3.46 21.64 -3.45
C PHE A 445 -4.04 22.55 -4.53
N TYR A 446 -4.91 22.00 -5.40
CA TYR A 446 -5.57 22.75 -6.48
C TYR A 446 -6.16 24.10 -6.00
N TYR A 447 -6.97 24.08 -4.94
CA TYR A 447 -7.59 25.30 -4.41
C TYR A 447 -6.62 26.22 -3.67
N GLY A 448 -5.51 25.71 -3.13
CA GLY A 448 -4.42 26.52 -2.59
C GLY A 448 -3.68 27.29 -3.68
N LEU A 449 -3.41 26.65 -4.82
CA LEU A 449 -2.84 27.30 -6.01
C LEU A 449 -3.77 28.40 -6.53
N LYS A 450 -5.08 28.10 -6.63
CA LYS A 450 -6.09 29.08 -7.06
C LYS A 450 -6.24 30.23 -6.05
N ALA A 451 -6.13 29.96 -4.75
CA ALA A 451 -6.16 31.00 -3.72
C ALA A 451 -4.97 31.97 -3.82
N ARG A 452 -3.76 31.47 -4.13
CA ARG A 452 -2.58 32.34 -4.40
C ARG A 452 -2.84 33.31 -5.54
N GLN A 453 -3.34 32.80 -6.66
CA GLN A 453 -3.70 33.64 -7.81
C GLN A 453 -4.76 34.70 -7.41
N ARG A 454 -5.83 34.29 -6.71
CA ARG A 454 -6.87 35.22 -6.29
C ARG A 454 -6.37 36.30 -5.34
N LEU A 455 -5.44 35.99 -4.43
CA LEU A 455 -4.83 36.98 -3.53
C LEU A 455 -4.08 38.08 -4.29
N GLU A 456 -3.47 37.76 -5.43
CA GLU A 456 -2.78 38.73 -6.29
C GLU A 456 -3.77 39.64 -7.03
N GLU A 457 -4.92 39.08 -7.42
CA GLU A 457 -5.99 39.76 -8.18
C GLU A 457 -6.92 40.62 -7.31
N LEU A 458 -6.90 40.46 -5.98
CA LEU A 458 -7.74 41.26 -5.08
C LEU A 458 -7.34 42.75 -5.09
N PRO A 459 -8.32 43.68 -4.98
CA PRO A 459 -8.05 45.10 -4.93
C PRO A 459 -7.21 45.47 -3.68
N LYS A 460 -6.16 46.28 -3.90
CA LYS A 460 -5.27 46.78 -2.84
C LYS A 460 -5.53 48.27 -2.60
N PRO A 461 -5.40 48.79 -1.36
CA PRO A 461 -5.06 48.06 -0.13
C PRO A 461 -6.23 47.22 0.41
N LEU A 462 -5.90 46.12 1.11
CA LEU A 462 -6.90 45.33 1.82
C LEU A 462 -7.31 46.13 3.07
N SER A 463 -8.46 46.81 3.03
CA SER A 463 -9.03 47.47 4.20
C SER A 463 -9.15 46.50 5.38
N SER A 464 -9.17 47.00 6.62
CA SER A 464 -9.39 46.14 7.78
C SER A 464 -10.66 45.29 7.58
N PRO A 465 -10.65 43.98 7.90
CA PRO A 465 -11.86 43.18 7.85
C PRO A 465 -12.90 43.90 8.72
N GLY A 466 -13.99 44.35 8.09
CA GLY A 466 -15.10 44.97 8.83
C GLY A 466 -15.62 44.05 9.94
N PRO A 467 -16.48 44.54 10.84
CA PRO A 467 -16.91 43.85 12.06
C PRO A 467 -17.77 42.56 11.86
N ALA A 468 -17.65 41.86 10.73
CA ALA A 468 -18.51 40.75 10.32
C ALA A 468 -17.81 39.41 10.06
N ALA A 469 -16.59 39.13 10.54
CA ALA A 469 -15.89 37.90 10.14
C ALA A 469 -15.13 37.16 11.26
N SER A 470 -15.86 36.58 12.23
CA SER A 470 -15.36 35.39 12.94
C SER A 470 -15.51 34.17 12.01
N LEU A 471 -14.64 34.08 11.01
CA LEU A 471 -14.63 32.95 10.07
C LEU A 471 -14.27 31.65 10.84
N PRO A 472 -14.95 30.52 10.55
CA PRO A 472 -14.82 29.28 11.31
C PRO A 472 -13.53 28.53 10.96
N PHE A 473 -12.37 29.06 11.36
CA PHE A 473 -11.05 28.52 11.01
C PHE A 473 -10.36 27.73 12.13
N ASP A 474 -10.92 27.77 13.34
CA ASP A 474 -10.26 27.31 14.57
C ASP A 474 -9.83 25.83 14.50
N ASN A 475 -10.67 24.98 13.89
CA ASN A 475 -10.46 23.54 13.80
C ASN A 475 -9.85 23.10 12.45
N ILE A 476 -9.43 24.04 11.61
CA ILE A 476 -8.85 23.72 10.29
C ILE A 476 -7.33 23.71 10.45
N HIS A 477 -6.73 22.53 10.34
CA HIS A 477 -5.30 22.34 10.52
C HIS A 477 -4.64 21.86 9.24
N ARG A 478 -3.38 22.27 9.02
CA ARG A 478 -2.56 21.77 7.91
C ARG A 478 -2.49 20.25 8.04
N PRO A 479 -2.86 19.47 7.01
CA PRO A 479 -2.75 18.02 7.08
C PRO A 479 -1.30 17.65 7.35
N SER A 480 -1.02 17.17 8.55
CA SER A 480 0.32 16.77 8.94
C SER A 480 0.53 15.29 8.58
N ALA A 481 1.78 14.93 8.28
CA ALA A 481 2.17 13.53 8.33
C ALA A 481 2.10 13.08 9.78
N ALA A 482 1.24 12.13 10.13
CA ALA A 482 1.43 11.39 11.36
C ALA A 482 2.82 10.75 11.30
N SER A 483 3.74 11.11 12.19
CA SER A 483 5.02 10.41 12.30
C SER A 483 5.58 10.49 13.71
N PRO A 484 5.41 9.42 14.50
CA PRO A 484 6.29 9.10 15.62
C PRO A 484 7.75 8.89 15.15
N ALA A 485 7.98 8.56 13.87
CA ALA A 485 9.29 8.16 13.33
C ALA A 485 10.25 9.31 12.97
N ASN A 486 9.78 10.55 12.79
CA ASN A 486 10.65 11.67 12.38
C ASN A 486 11.68 12.09 13.46
N ASN A 487 11.53 11.61 14.69
CA ASN A 487 12.44 11.92 15.80
C ASN A 487 13.43 10.78 16.11
N VAL A 488 13.41 9.68 15.35
CA VAL A 488 14.36 8.58 15.55
C VAL A 488 15.62 8.86 14.73
N PRO A 489 16.80 8.99 15.37
CA PRO A 489 18.05 9.19 14.63
C PRO A 489 18.30 8.03 13.66
N VAL A 490 18.59 8.38 12.41
CA VAL A 490 18.89 7.42 11.33
C VAL A 490 20.09 6.51 11.67
N THR A 491 20.98 6.98 12.56
CA THR A 491 22.13 6.21 13.08
C THR A 491 21.74 4.89 13.75
N ARG A 492 20.47 4.73 14.16
CA ARG A 492 19.91 3.45 14.64
C ARG A 492 20.08 2.31 13.63
N TRP A 493 20.08 2.61 12.33
CA TRP A 493 20.19 1.63 11.24
C TRP A 493 21.49 1.77 10.44
N GLU A 494 22.56 2.28 11.05
CA GLU A 494 23.81 2.57 10.33
C GLU A 494 24.45 1.32 9.70
N ALA A 495 24.33 0.16 10.36
CA ALA A 495 24.81 -1.12 9.81
C ALA A 495 24.04 -1.51 8.54
N ASN A 496 22.70 -1.43 8.56
CA ASN A 496 21.87 -1.70 7.39
C ASN A 496 22.13 -0.68 6.27
N LEU A 497 22.26 0.61 6.60
CA LEU A 497 22.60 1.65 5.63
C LEU A 497 23.96 1.40 4.98
N THR A 498 24.92 0.87 5.73
CA THR A 498 26.22 0.47 5.18
C THR A 498 26.05 -0.69 4.21
N ARG A 499 25.29 -1.74 4.57
CA ARG A 499 24.97 -2.86 3.66
C ARG A 499 24.28 -2.39 2.38
N ILE A 500 23.29 -1.51 2.49
CA ILE A 500 22.57 -0.91 1.36
C ILE A 500 23.55 -0.18 0.43
N ARG A 501 24.47 0.62 0.97
CA ARG A 501 25.49 1.33 0.18
C ARG A 501 26.46 0.37 -0.51
N LEU A 502 26.85 -0.72 0.14
CA LEU A 502 27.70 -1.75 -0.46
C LEU A 502 26.98 -2.46 -1.62
N LEU A 503 25.72 -2.85 -1.44
CA LEU A 503 24.91 -3.44 -2.51
C LEU A 503 24.70 -2.46 -3.67
N GLU A 504 24.40 -1.19 -3.37
CA GLU A 504 24.26 -0.12 -4.37
C GLU A 504 25.57 0.06 -5.16
N SER A 505 26.73 0.04 -4.49
CA SER A 505 28.04 0.17 -5.15
C SER A 505 28.39 -0.94 -6.12
N ALA A 506 27.78 -2.12 -5.97
CA ALA A 506 27.93 -3.25 -6.88
C ALA A 506 26.77 -3.38 -7.88
N TRP A 507 25.88 -2.39 -7.96
CA TRP A 507 24.64 -2.42 -8.75
C TRP A 507 23.70 -3.60 -8.40
N LEU A 508 23.79 -4.14 -7.18
CA LEU A 508 22.89 -5.17 -6.66
C LEU A 508 21.62 -4.54 -6.07
N ILE A 509 20.92 -3.76 -6.90
CA ILE A 509 19.81 -2.88 -6.47
C ILE A 509 18.62 -3.66 -5.91
N ASP A 510 18.32 -4.84 -6.46
CA ASP A 510 17.23 -5.69 -5.94
C ASP A 510 17.50 -6.13 -4.50
N LEU A 511 18.74 -6.52 -4.18
CA LEU A 511 19.13 -6.90 -2.83
C LEU A 511 19.12 -5.68 -1.88
N ALA A 512 19.53 -4.51 -2.38
CA ALA A 512 19.48 -3.27 -1.60
C ALA A 512 18.03 -2.89 -1.22
N ILE A 513 17.08 -3.11 -2.13
CA ILE A 513 15.64 -2.91 -1.89
C ILE A 513 15.12 -3.89 -0.84
N GLU A 514 15.46 -5.18 -0.96
CA GLU A 514 15.07 -6.22 0.00
C GLU A 514 15.59 -5.92 1.43
N GLU A 515 16.84 -5.46 1.54
CA GLU A 515 17.43 -5.02 2.80
C GLU A 515 16.60 -3.89 3.45
N VAL A 516 16.27 -2.82 2.69
CA VAL A 516 15.46 -1.72 3.23
C VAL A 516 14.05 -2.20 3.63
N GLN A 517 13.42 -3.02 2.80
CA GLN A 517 12.09 -3.55 3.09
C GLN A 517 12.07 -4.41 4.36
N THR A 518 13.09 -5.23 4.55
CA THR A 518 13.23 -6.08 5.73
C THR A 518 13.41 -5.24 7.00
N VAL A 519 14.25 -4.21 6.95
CA VAL A 519 14.44 -3.30 8.08
C VAL A 519 13.12 -2.59 8.45
N ILE A 520 12.35 -2.14 7.45
CA ILE A 520 11.02 -1.53 7.68
C ILE A 520 10.00 -2.53 8.24
N ALA A 521 10.06 -3.79 7.80
CA ALA A 521 9.15 -4.82 8.29
C ALA A 521 9.44 -5.21 9.75
N GLN A 522 10.72 -5.25 10.14
CA GLN A 522 11.15 -5.56 11.50
C GLN A 522 10.99 -4.38 12.46
N ASP A 523 11.17 -3.16 11.95
CA ASP A 523 11.08 -1.94 12.74
C ASP A 523 10.27 -0.87 12.00
N SER A 524 9.01 -0.67 12.41
CA SER A 524 8.13 0.33 11.81
C SER A 524 8.68 1.77 11.87
N ALA A 525 9.57 2.08 12.83
CA ALA A 525 10.24 3.38 12.90
C ALA A 525 11.22 3.59 11.72
N ALA A 526 11.70 2.52 11.10
CA ALA A 526 12.55 2.57 9.92
C ALA A 526 11.80 3.00 8.66
N SER A 527 10.49 3.24 8.71
CA SER A 527 9.73 3.87 7.63
C SER A 527 10.33 5.21 7.17
N VAL A 528 11.13 5.87 8.02
CA VAL A 528 11.96 7.03 7.67
C VAL A 528 12.99 6.73 6.56
N LEU A 529 13.37 5.47 6.36
CA LEU A 529 14.24 5.00 5.27
C LEU A 529 13.48 4.79 3.96
N GLY A 530 12.15 4.89 3.94
CA GLY A 530 11.34 4.74 2.74
C GLY A 530 11.77 5.56 1.51
N PRO A 531 12.26 6.81 1.65
CA PRO A 531 12.84 7.56 0.54
C PRO A 531 14.06 6.89 -0.11
N VAL A 532 14.78 6.00 0.59
CA VAL A 532 15.88 5.20 0.02
C VAL A 532 15.34 4.26 -1.07
N LEU A 533 14.21 3.58 -0.83
CA LEU A 533 13.57 2.72 -1.83
C LEU A 533 13.24 3.51 -3.10
N ALA A 534 12.70 4.71 -2.93
CA ALA A 534 12.33 5.55 -4.05
C ALA A 534 13.55 6.01 -4.86
N ARG A 535 14.67 6.34 -4.19
CA ARG A 535 15.95 6.67 -4.84
C ARG A 535 16.50 5.49 -5.64
N LEU A 536 16.55 4.30 -5.04
CA LEU A 536 17.05 3.07 -5.68
C LEU A 536 16.27 2.78 -6.97
N GLU A 537 14.94 2.86 -6.93
CA GLU A 537 14.08 2.69 -8.11
C GLU A 537 14.29 3.79 -9.18
N SER A 538 14.47 5.04 -8.75
CA SER A 538 14.69 6.15 -9.67
C SER A 538 16.02 5.98 -10.42
N ASN A 539 17.08 5.53 -9.72
CA ASN A 539 18.41 5.32 -10.29
C ASN A 539 18.44 4.26 -11.41
N ARG A 540 17.54 3.27 -11.36
CA ARG A 540 17.37 2.25 -12.41
C ARG A 540 16.29 2.58 -13.44
N GLY A 541 15.77 3.82 -13.46
CA GLY A 541 14.78 4.28 -14.42
C GLY A 541 13.34 3.84 -14.15
N HIS A 542 13.07 3.16 -13.03
CA HIS A 542 11.74 2.72 -12.62
C HIS A 542 10.95 3.83 -11.90
N HIS A 543 10.81 4.99 -12.57
CA HIS A 543 10.21 6.20 -11.97
C HIS A 543 8.78 6.01 -11.44
N HIS A 544 7.99 5.12 -12.07
CA HIS A 544 6.64 4.81 -11.61
C HIS A 544 6.63 4.05 -10.27
N ILE A 545 7.63 3.19 -10.01
CA ILE A 545 7.81 2.50 -8.73
C ILE A 545 8.37 3.48 -7.69
N ALA A 546 9.36 4.29 -8.08
CA ALA A 546 9.92 5.35 -7.25
C ALA A 546 8.83 6.30 -6.73
N LEU A 547 7.94 6.77 -7.61
CA LEU A 547 6.79 7.60 -7.26
C LEU A 547 5.87 6.92 -6.23
N ARG A 548 5.60 5.62 -6.37
CA ARG A 548 4.76 4.87 -5.43
C ARG A 548 5.39 4.78 -4.04
N TYR A 549 6.70 4.51 -3.95
CA TYR A 549 7.42 4.59 -2.69
C TYR A 549 7.41 6.00 -2.11
N GLY A 550 7.65 7.03 -2.93
CA GLY A 550 7.54 8.42 -2.53
C GLY A 550 6.17 8.75 -1.92
N LYS A 551 5.07 8.38 -2.57
CA LYS A 551 3.70 8.57 -2.06
C LYS A 551 3.44 7.82 -0.75
N ARG A 552 4.01 6.62 -0.60
CA ARG A 552 3.82 5.77 0.58
C ARG A 552 4.52 6.34 1.82
N TYR A 553 5.76 6.82 1.65
CA TYR A 553 6.62 7.19 2.78
C TYR A 553 6.73 8.70 3.01
N VAL A 554 6.48 9.52 1.99
CA VAL A 554 6.42 10.99 2.12
C VAL A 554 4.96 11.42 2.17
N THR A 555 4.30 11.10 3.29
CA THR A 555 2.87 11.40 3.46
C THR A 555 2.59 12.90 3.54
N SER A 556 1.37 13.30 3.16
CA SER A 556 0.92 14.69 3.17
C SER A 556 1.83 15.67 2.41
N TYR A 557 2.56 15.20 1.39
CA TYR A 557 3.53 16.01 0.66
C TYR A 557 2.92 17.27 0.01
N TYR A 558 1.65 17.24 -0.42
CA TYR A 558 0.97 18.44 -0.93
C TYR A 558 0.77 19.55 0.13
N SER A 559 0.83 19.20 1.41
CA SER A 559 0.68 20.15 2.52
C SER A 559 2.01 20.77 2.96
N ARG A 560 3.15 20.28 2.46
CA ARG A 560 4.49 20.74 2.85
C ARG A 560 4.94 21.93 2.02
N ASP A 561 5.64 22.88 2.62
CA ASP A 561 6.31 23.93 1.86
C ASP A 561 7.45 23.33 1.00
N LEU A 562 7.76 23.94 -0.15
CA LEU A 562 8.80 23.43 -1.06
C LEU A 562 10.18 23.28 -0.40
N LYS A 563 10.48 24.10 0.60
CA LYS A 563 11.74 24.09 1.37
C LYS A 563 11.84 22.98 2.42
N GLU A 564 10.72 22.34 2.77
CA GLU A 564 10.69 21.28 3.80
C GLU A 564 11.19 19.93 3.28
N LEU A 565 11.20 19.74 1.96
CA LEU A 565 11.72 18.53 1.31
C LEU A 565 12.86 18.91 0.38
N SER A 566 13.84 18.03 0.25
CA SER A 566 14.91 18.23 -0.71
C SER A 566 14.39 18.09 -2.14
N ARG A 567 15.06 18.78 -3.09
CA ARG A 567 14.72 18.71 -4.51
C ARG A 567 14.62 17.27 -5.06
N PRO A 568 15.55 16.34 -4.75
CA PRO A 568 15.42 14.94 -5.20
C PRO A 568 14.15 14.23 -4.72
N VAL A 569 13.66 14.56 -3.51
CA VAL A 569 12.40 14.01 -3.00
C VAL A 569 11.21 14.55 -3.81
N TRP A 570 11.22 15.84 -4.16
CA TRP A 570 10.20 16.40 -5.05
C TRP A 570 10.24 15.80 -6.45
N GLU A 571 11.43 15.65 -7.03
CA GLU A 571 11.62 15.05 -8.36
C GLU A 571 11.21 13.56 -8.38
N THR A 572 11.25 12.87 -7.24
CA THR A 572 10.68 11.52 -7.08
C THR A 572 9.14 11.54 -7.05
N LEU A 573 8.52 12.53 -6.38
CA LEU A 573 7.07 12.68 -6.25
C LEU A 573 6.41 13.25 -7.51
N PHE A 574 7.17 13.97 -8.33
CA PHE A 574 6.76 14.57 -9.59
C PHE A 574 7.82 14.30 -10.66
N PRO A 575 8.03 13.02 -11.04
CA PRO A 575 9.08 12.68 -11.99
C PRO A 575 8.66 13.13 -13.40
N LEU A 576 9.66 13.41 -14.24
CA LEU A 576 9.48 13.78 -15.65
C LEU A 576 10.20 12.78 -16.57
N PRO A 577 9.92 11.47 -16.50
CA PRO A 577 10.46 10.53 -17.48
C PRO A 577 9.86 10.83 -18.86
N TYR A 578 10.57 10.47 -19.93
CA TYR A 578 10.15 10.74 -21.31
C TYR A 578 9.99 12.24 -21.62
N TRP A 579 10.66 13.13 -20.87
CA TRP A 579 10.46 14.59 -20.99
C TRP A 579 10.68 15.11 -22.42
N ALA A 580 11.72 14.62 -23.12
CA ALA A 580 11.98 15.01 -24.51
C ALA A 580 10.80 14.66 -25.43
N ASP A 581 10.22 13.47 -25.29
CA ASP A 581 9.05 13.05 -26.08
C ASP A 581 7.79 13.83 -25.68
N ILE A 582 7.57 14.07 -24.38
CA ILE A 582 6.45 14.85 -23.88
C ILE A 582 6.53 16.28 -24.45
N GLN A 583 7.68 16.94 -24.37
CA GLN A 583 7.88 18.28 -24.92
C GLN A 583 7.64 18.31 -26.43
N LYS A 584 8.23 17.38 -27.17
CA LYS A 584 8.09 17.30 -28.63
C LYS A 584 6.61 17.19 -29.04
N ASN A 585 5.87 16.25 -28.45
CA ASN A 585 4.48 15.99 -28.82
C ASN A 585 3.51 17.06 -28.29
N ALA A 586 3.75 17.59 -27.09
CA ALA A 586 2.96 18.69 -26.54
C ALA A 586 3.10 19.96 -27.40
N ASN A 587 4.33 20.32 -27.79
CA ASN A 587 4.59 21.46 -28.67
C ASN A 587 3.92 21.29 -30.04
N ALA A 588 4.02 20.11 -30.65
CA ALA A 588 3.33 19.80 -31.92
C ALA A 588 1.80 19.96 -31.82
N SER A 589 1.24 19.70 -30.64
CA SER A 589 -0.20 19.81 -30.36
C SER A 589 -0.61 21.17 -29.76
N LYS A 590 0.33 22.12 -29.62
CA LYS A 590 0.12 23.43 -28.94
C LYS A 590 -0.41 23.29 -27.51
N LEU A 591 0.05 22.28 -26.79
CA LEU A 591 -0.28 22.01 -25.39
C LEU A 591 0.91 22.35 -24.48
N ASP A 592 0.63 22.72 -23.24
CA ASP A 592 1.65 22.85 -22.19
C ASP A 592 2.19 21.46 -21.81
N ALA A 593 3.51 21.27 -21.90
CA ALA A 593 4.16 19.99 -21.63
C ALA A 593 4.01 19.52 -20.17
N TYR A 594 3.94 20.44 -19.20
CA TYR A 594 3.70 20.09 -17.80
C TYR A 594 2.24 19.64 -17.57
N VAL A 595 1.28 20.19 -18.30
CA VAL A 595 -0.11 19.71 -18.27
C VAL A 595 -0.18 18.26 -18.79
N VAL A 596 0.51 17.97 -19.91
CA VAL A 596 0.58 16.60 -20.45
C VAL A 596 1.27 15.65 -19.47
N ALA A 597 2.39 16.05 -18.86
CA ALA A 597 3.06 15.26 -17.84
C ALA A 597 2.17 15.02 -16.60
N GLY A 598 1.43 16.03 -16.16
CA GLY A 598 0.47 15.93 -15.06
C GLY A 598 -0.66 14.94 -15.36
N LEU A 599 -1.18 14.94 -16.60
CA LEU A 599 -2.15 13.95 -17.06
C LEU A 599 -1.57 12.54 -17.04
N ILE A 600 -0.38 12.31 -17.61
CA ILE A 600 0.29 11.01 -17.59
C ILE A 600 0.50 10.51 -16.15
N ARG A 601 0.94 11.40 -15.26
CA ARG A 601 1.13 11.09 -13.84
C ARG A 601 -0.17 10.63 -13.19
N GLN A 602 -1.30 11.28 -13.50
CA GLN A 602 -2.61 10.94 -12.95
C GLN A 602 -3.16 9.63 -13.54
N GLU A 603 -2.94 9.37 -14.83
CA GLU A 603 -3.49 8.20 -15.53
C GLU A 603 -2.70 6.91 -15.26
N SER A 604 -1.37 6.97 -15.28
CA SER A 604 -0.51 5.77 -15.24
C SER A 604 0.64 5.84 -14.25
N GLU A 605 0.87 6.99 -13.59
CA GLU A 605 2.08 7.24 -12.80
C GLU A 605 3.37 7.03 -13.62
N PHE A 606 3.30 7.25 -14.95
CA PHE A 606 4.35 6.97 -15.94
C PHE A 606 4.71 5.49 -16.13
N ASN A 607 3.81 4.56 -15.78
CA ASN A 607 3.99 3.16 -16.11
C ASN A 607 3.58 2.89 -17.58
N PRO A 608 4.53 2.57 -18.48
CA PRO A 608 4.22 2.33 -19.90
C PRO A 608 3.39 1.06 -20.14
N THR A 609 3.35 0.12 -19.19
CA THR A 609 2.59 -1.14 -19.29
C THR A 609 1.26 -1.10 -18.52
N ALA A 610 0.85 0.07 -18.01
CA ALA A 610 -0.38 0.22 -17.25
C ALA A 610 -1.61 -0.23 -18.05
N ARG A 611 -2.46 -1.05 -17.42
CA ARG A 611 -3.74 -1.53 -17.98
C ARG A 611 -4.88 -1.37 -16.98
N SER A 612 -5.92 -0.63 -17.35
CA SER A 612 -7.11 -0.45 -16.50
C SER A 612 -8.06 -1.65 -16.57
N ARG A 613 -9.03 -1.69 -15.65
CA ARG A 613 -10.15 -2.65 -15.69
C ARG A 613 -11.00 -2.53 -16.95
N SER A 614 -11.11 -1.34 -17.52
CA SER A 614 -11.79 -1.08 -18.80
C SER A 614 -10.88 -1.28 -20.01
N ASN A 615 -9.69 -1.87 -19.83
CA ASN A 615 -8.70 -2.15 -20.88
C ASN A 615 -8.10 -0.89 -21.53
N ALA A 616 -8.09 0.25 -20.84
CA ALA A 616 -7.28 1.41 -21.20
C ALA A 616 -5.79 1.10 -21.01
N ARG A 617 -4.91 1.63 -21.87
CA ARG A 617 -3.50 1.19 -21.97
C ARG A 617 -2.49 2.33 -22.03
N GLY A 618 -1.31 2.06 -21.47
CA GLY A 618 -0.12 2.89 -21.63
C GLY A 618 -0.12 4.16 -20.78
N LEU A 619 0.83 5.06 -21.09
CA LEU A 619 1.13 6.26 -20.31
C LEU A 619 -0.09 7.17 -20.10
N MET A 620 -0.93 7.33 -21.13
CA MET A 620 -2.11 8.20 -21.13
C MET A 620 -3.43 7.44 -21.00
N GLN A 621 -3.40 6.14 -20.68
CA GLN A 621 -4.59 5.28 -20.54
C GLN A 621 -5.60 5.43 -21.69
N LEU A 622 -5.14 5.20 -22.92
CA LEU A 622 -6.03 5.24 -24.10
C LEU A 622 -6.82 3.94 -24.24
N LEU A 623 -8.12 4.04 -24.50
CA LEU A 623 -8.93 2.89 -24.90
C LEU A 623 -8.55 2.46 -26.34
N PRO A 624 -8.47 1.16 -26.65
CA PRO A 624 -8.18 0.71 -28.01
C PRO A 624 -9.17 1.16 -29.09
N SER A 625 -10.37 1.58 -28.70
CA SER A 625 -11.38 2.18 -29.58
C SER A 625 -11.15 3.66 -29.84
N THR A 626 -10.45 4.36 -28.95
CA THR A 626 -10.13 5.80 -29.05
C THR A 626 -8.78 6.03 -29.72
N ALA A 627 -7.87 5.07 -29.62
CA ALA A 627 -6.52 5.14 -30.21
C ALA A 627 -6.47 4.75 -31.70
N ARG A 628 -7.47 4.00 -32.17
CA ARG A 628 -7.70 3.73 -33.60
C ARG A 628 -8.44 4.91 -34.20
#